data_AF-A0A822X6E1-F1
#
_entry.id   AF-A0A822X6E1-F1
#
_cell.length_a   1.000
_cell.length_b   1.000
_cell.length_c   1.000
_cell.angle_alpha   90.00
_cell.angle_beta   90.00
_cell.angle_gamma   90.00
#
_symmetry.space_group_name_H-M   'P 1'
#
loop_
_entity.id
_entity.type
_entity.pdbx_description
1 polymer ?
#
loop_
_entity_poly.entity_id
_entity_poly.type
_entity_poly.pdbx_seq_one_letter_code
_entity_poly.pdbx_strand_id
1 'polypeptide(L)'
;EFSDVPASSILIHSKVENPVLIENIGGGREVEISWALIDEIGIVCQSQKGYVDEGEEVSWNTVHFGTYEVHELHIEYEEGQDYIDVSQTVYIQYPDTYETDPASVN
;
A
#
# COMPACT_ATOMS: atom_id res chain seq x y z
N GLU A 1 -0.58 -23.57 -12.70
CA GLU A 1 -1.40 -22.55 -13.38
C GLU A 1 -2.04 -21.70 -12.31
N PHE A 2 -1.99 -20.38 -12.44
CA PHE A 2 -2.73 -19.50 -11.54
C PHE A 2 -4.22 -19.76 -11.80
N SER A 3 -4.98 -20.05 -10.75
CA SER A 3 -6.43 -20.22 -10.83
C SER A 3 -7.05 -18.98 -11.49
N ASP A 4 -7.87 -19.15 -12.54
CA ASP A 4 -8.62 -18.09 -13.26
C ASP A 4 -9.67 -17.37 -12.38
N VAL A 5 -9.53 -17.49 -11.06
CA VAL A 5 -10.48 -17.00 -10.07
C VAL A 5 -9.88 -15.73 -9.47
N PRO A 6 -10.49 -14.56 -9.69
CA PRO A 6 -10.03 -13.35 -9.07
C PRO A 6 -10.20 -13.45 -7.54
N ALA A 7 -9.34 -12.75 -6.81
CA ALA A 7 -9.50 -12.57 -5.37
C ALA A 7 -10.88 -11.94 -5.08
N SER A 8 -11.51 -12.23 -3.95
CA SER A 8 -12.70 -11.51 -3.50
C SER A 8 -12.38 -10.08 -3.07
N SER A 9 -11.20 -9.87 -2.48
CA SER A 9 -10.74 -8.55 -2.07
C SER A 9 -9.22 -8.51 -1.91
N ILE A 10 -8.68 -7.29 -1.98
CA ILE A 10 -7.31 -6.97 -1.62
C ILE A 10 -7.37 -5.93 -0.51
N LEU A 11 -6.71 -6.20 0.62
CA LEU A 11 -6.51 -5.22 1.69
C LEU A 11 -5.06 -4.79 1.68
N ILE A 12 -4.83 -3.48 1.60
CA ILE A 12 -3.49 -2.90 1.57
C ILE A 12 -3.31 -2.08 2.84
N HIS A 13 -2.27 -2.40 3.59
CA HIS A 13 -1.74 -1.57 4.66
C HIS A 13 -0.38 -1.04 4.23
N SER A 14 -0.33 0.26 3.99
CA SER A 14 0.86 0.98 3.56
C SER A 14 1.28 1.93 4.67
N LYS A 15 2.51 1.79 5.17
CA LYS A 15 3.07 2.67 6.19
C LYS A 15 4.29 3.39 5.63
N VAL A 16 4.37 4.69 5.89
CA VAL A 16 5.54 5.51 5.59
C VAL A 16 6.04 6.17 6.88
N GLU A 17 7.33 6.06 7.12
CA GLU A 17 8.03 6.64 8.28
C GLU A 17 9.01 7.70 7.78
N ASN A 18 9.06 8.84 8.48
CA ASN A 18 10.04 9.89 8.25
C ASN A 18 11.08 9.84 9.38
N PRO A 19 12.26 9.22 9.16
CA PRO A 19 13.23 8.99 10.22
C PRO A 19 13.87 10.30 10.71
N VAL A 20 14.23 10.35 12.00
CA VAL A 20 14.93 11.50 12.58
C VAL A 20 16.32 11.65 11.96
N LEU A 21 16.66 12.86 11.52
CA LEU A 21 18.02 13.18 11.11
C LEU A 21 18.87 13.55 12.32
N ILE A 22 20.14 13.16 12.28
CA ILE A 22 21.08 13.56 13.32
C ILE A 22 21.23 15.09 13.28
N GLU A 23 20.93 15.77 14.39
CA GLU A 23 20.80 17.23 14.53
C GLU A 23 21.93 18.07 13.91
N ASN A 24 23.13 17.51 13.72
CA ASN A 24 24.30 18.22 13.23
C ASN A 24 24.47 18.24 11.69
N ILE A 25 23.55 17.65 10.91
CA ILE A 25 23.67 17.55 9.43
C ILE A 25 22.58 18.30 8.64
N GLY A 26 21.51 18.80 9.26
CA GLY A 26 20.53 19.59 8.49
C GLY A 26 19.19 19.90 9.15
N GLY A 27 18.87 19.27 10.28
CA GLY A 27 17.52 19.28 10.85
C GLY A 27 16.53 18.50 9.98
N GLY A 28 15.58 17.77 10.58
CA GLY A 28 14.57 17.08 9.79
C GLY A 28 13.52 18.04 9.23
N ARG A 29 12.83 17.56 8.21
CA ARG A 29 11.74 18.27 7.53
C ARG A 29 10.55 17.35 7.41
N GLU A 30 9.35 17.91 7.48
CA GLU A 30 8.12 17.22 7.10
C GLU A 30 8.23 16.71 5.66
N VAL A 31 7.67 15.52 5.41
CA VAL A 31 7.58 14.93 4.07
C VAL A 31 6.14 14.90 3.60
N GLU A 32 5.87 15.43 2.41
CA GLU A 32 4.61 15.23 1.68
C GLU A 32 4.71 13.98 0.79
N ILE A 33 3.72 13.11 0.93
CA ILE A 33 3.57 11.90 0.12
C ILE A 33 2.14 11.76 -0.39
N SER A 34 1.98 11.01 -1.49
CA SER A 34 0.69 10.57 -1.97
C SER A 34 0.65 9.08 -2.26
N TRP A 35 -0.51 8.47 -2.08
CA TRP A 35 -0.81 7.11 -2.50
C TRP A 35 -1.89 7.15 -3.56
N ALA A 36 -1.77 6.26 -4.54
CA ALA A 36 -2.84 5.98 -5.48
C ALA A 36 -2.89 4.48 -5.80
N LEU A 37 -4.11 3.93 -5.88
CA LEU A 37 -4.37 2.67 -6.55
C LEU A 37 -4.89 3.00 -7.94
N ILE A 38 -4.17 2.57 -8.96
CA ILE A 38 -4.39 2.92 -10.37
C ILE A 38 -4.68 1.64 -11.16
N ASP A 39 -5.68 1.65 -12.04
CA ASP A 39 -5.97 0.53 -12.93
C ASP A 39 -5.04 0.48 -14.16
N GLU A 40 -5.16 -0.58 -14.96
CA GLU A 40 -4.32 -0.82 -16.15
C GLU A 40 -4.39 0.31 -17.21
N ILE A 41 -5.48 1.10 -17.23
CA ILE A 41 -5.66 2.20 -18.18
C ILE A 41 -5.31 3.57 -17.57
N GLY A 42 -4.75 3.60 -16.36
CA GLY A 42 -4.26 4.80 -15.70
C GLY A 42 -5.33 5.58 -14.92
N ILE A 43 -6.51 5.00 -14.67
CA ILE A 43 -7.55 5.65 -13.87
C ILE A 43 -7.28 5.39 -12.39
N VAL A 44 -7.32 6.47 -11.60
CA VAL A 44 -7.19 6.39 -10.15
C VAL A 44 -8.48 5.83 -9.55
N CYS A 45 -8.41 4.64 -8.96
CA CYS A 45 -9.51 4.02 -8.24
C CYS A 45 -9.66 4.62 -6.84
N GLN A 46 -8.54 4.81 -6.15
CA GLN A 46 -8.45 5.38 -4.80
C GLN A 46 -7.16 6.15 -4.66
N SER A 47 -7.17 7.23 -3.87
CA SER A 47 -5.95 7.97 -3.54
C SER A 47 -6.06 8.67 -2.19
N GLN A 48 -4.90 8.98 -1.62
CA GLN A 48 -4.78 9.77 -0.40
C GLN A 48 -3.48 10.58 -0.45
N LYS A 49 -3.49 11.77 0.16
CA LYS A 49 -2.29 12.52 0.50
C LYS A 49 -1.98 12.41 1.98
N GLY A 50 -0.71 12.46 2.34
CA GLY A 50 -0.23 12.42 3.71
C GLY A 50 0.96 13.35 3.91
N TYR A 51 1.12 13.79 5.14
CA TYR A 51 2.27 14.55 5.61
C TYR A 51 2.85 13.80 6.81
N VAL A 52 4.18 13.76 6.91
CA VAL A 52 4.90 13.01 7.94
C VAL A 52 5.95 13.90 8.55
N ASP A 53 5.72 14.33 9.79
CA ASP A 53 6.69 15.11 10.56
C ASP A 53 7.96 14.29 10.87
N GLU A 54 9.05 14.97 11.23
CA GLU A 54 10.30 14.31 11.58
C GLU A 54 10.11 13.34 12.76
N GLY A 55 10.53 12.09 12.57
CA GLY A 55 10.44 11.03 13.56
C GLY A 55 9.06 10.38 13.66
N GLU A 56 8.09 10.79 12.83
CA GLU A 56 6.74 10.25 12.83
C GLU A 56 6.49 9.24 11.70
N GLU A 57 5.29 8.65 11.73
CA GLU A 57 4.81 7.72 10.73
C GLU A 57 3.35 8.01 10.35
N VAL A 58 3.00 7.66 9.12
CA VAL A 58 1.63 7.74 8.61
C VAL A 58 1.28 6.43 7.92
N SER A 59 0.00 6.05 7.95
CA SER A 59 -0.48 4.85 7.29
C SER A 59 -1.68 5.12 6.40
N TRP A 60 -1.69 4.46 5.23
CA TRP A 60 -2.83 4.34 4.35
C TRP A 60 -3.36 2.91 4.37
N ASN A 61 -4.66 2.78 4.67
CA ASN A 61 -5.37 1.51 4.71
C ASN A 61 -6.47 1.54 3.66
N THR A 62 -6.48 0.57 2.76
CA THR A 62 -7.54 0.45 1.76
C THR A 62 -8.01 -0.98 1.59
N VAL A 63 -9.27 -1.12 1.20
CA VAL A 63 -9.86 -2.35 0.69
C VAL A 63 -10.27 -2.12 -0.77
N HIS A 64 -9.92 -3.06 -1.64
CA HIS A 64 -10.25 -3.04 -3.06
C HIS A 64 -10.98 -4.33 -3.46
N PHE A 65 -12.06 -4.18 -4.23
CA PHE A 65 -12.89 -5.30 -4.69
C PHE A 65 -12.82 -5.52 -6.22
N GLY A 66 -12.25 -4.57 -6.97
CA GLY A 66 -12.07 -4.66 -8.42
C GLY A 66 -10.86 -5.50 -8.81
N THR A 67 -10.80 -6.75 -8.37
CA THR A 67 -9.61 -7.62 -8.40
C THR A 67 -9.45 -8.44 -9.69
N TYR A 68 -10.39 -8.29 -10.63
CA TYR A 68 -10.38 -8.97 -11.93
C TYR A 68 -9.42 -8.32 -12.94
N GLU A 69 -8.98 -7.08 -12.65
CA GLU A 69 -8.04 -6.31 -13.45
C GLU A 69 -6.73 -6.08 -12.68
N VAL A 70 -5.64 -5.85 -13.42
CA VAL A 70 -4.36 -5.46 -12.83
C VAL A 70 -4.46 -4.05 -12.29
N HIS A 71 -3.94 -3.85 -11.08
CA HIS A 71 -3.85 -2.55 -10.43
C HIS A 71 -2.43 -2.31 -9.93
N GLU A 72 -1.99 -1.06 -9.97
CA GLU A 72 -0.71 -0.61 -9.46
C GLU A 72 -0.91 0.23 -8.19
N LEU A 73 -0.11 -0.04 -7.16
CA LEU A 73 0.03 0.81 -5.99
C LEU A 73 1.16 1.81 -6.24
N HIS A 74 0.80 3.09 -6.35
CA HIS A 74 1.74 4.19 -6.48
C HIS A 74 1.92 4.87 -5.12
N ILE A 75 3.17 5.13 -4.77
CA ILE A 75 3.56 5.91 -3.59
C ILE A 75 4.52 6.98 -4.10
N GLU A 76 4.05 8.21 -4.16
CA GLU A 76 4.83 9.32 -4.70
C GLU A 76 5.35 10.17 -3.54
N TYR A 77 6.66 10.43 -3.57
CA TYR A 77 7.31 11.43 -2.74
C TYR A 77 7.24 12.77 -3.47
N GLU A 78 6.67 13.79 -2.82
CA GLU A 78 6.43 15.09 -3.44
C GLU A 78 7.50 16.10 -3.02
N GLU A 79 7.65 16.32 -1.71
CA GLU A 79 8.59 17.26 -1.12
C GLU A 79 8.97 16.83 0.31
N GLY A 80 10.15 17.22 0.80
CA GLY A 80 10.54 17.01 2.19
C GLY A 80 11.99 16.55 2.36
N GLN A 81 12.18 15.60 3.28
CA GLN A 81 13.45 14.97 3.62
C GLN A 81 13.93 13.93 2.59
N ASP A 82 15.26 13.80 2.45
CA ASP A 82 15.91 13.01 1.40
C ASP A 82 15.58 11.51 1.41
N TYR A 83 15.27 10.91 2.56
CA TYR A 83 14.89 9.50 2.65
C TYR A 83 13.73 9.28 3.61
N ILE A 84 12.87 8.34 3.22
CA ILE A 84 11.73 7.82 3.98
C ILE A 84 11.79 6.29 3.96
N ASP A 85 11.20 5.66 4.96
CA ASP A 85 11.03 4.21 5.00
C ASP A 85 9.59 3.84 4.64
N VAL A 86 9.43 2.91 3.69
CA VAL A 86 8.11 2.47 3.20
C VAL A 86 7.93 0.99 3.50
N SER A 87 6.89 0.66 4.27
CA SER A 87 6.50 -0.70 4.63
C SER A 87 5.13 -1.04 4.06
N GLN A 88 5.05 -2.13 3.31
CA GLN A 88 3.82 -2.58 2.64
C GLN A 88 3.39 -3.95 3.13
N THR A 89 2.11 -4.11 3.43
CA THR A 89 1.49 -5.42 3.67
C THR A 89 0.23 -5.53 2.83
N VAL A 90 0.18 -6.55 1.99
CA VAL A 90 -0.96 -6.83 1.11
C VAL A 90 -1.58 -8.16 1.51
N TYR A 91 -2.85 -8.13 1.87
CA TYR A 91 -3.66 -9.32 2.12
C TYR A 91 -4.55 -9.56 0.91
N ILE A 92 -4.48 -10.76 0.36
CA ILE A 92 -5.32 -11.20 -0.76
C ILE A 92 -6.29 -12.23 -0.21
N GLN A 93 -7.59 -11.92 -0.26
CA GLN A 93 -8.63 -12.85 0.14
C GLN A 93 -9.25 -13.49 -1.09
N TYR A 94 -9.17 -14.82 -1.20
CA TYR A 94 -9.86 -15.57 -2.25
C TYR A 94 -11.28 -15.98 -1.79
N PRO A 95 -12.20 -16.30 -2.72
CA PRO A 95 -13.52 -16.79 -2.34
C PRO A 95 -13.43 -18.12 -1.56
N ASP A 96 -14.29 -18.29 -0.55
CA ASP A 96 -14.35 -19.50 0.31
C ASP A 96 -14.49 -20.80 -0.48
N THR A 97 -15.05 -20.76 -1.70
CA THR A 97 -15.18 -21.93 -2.59
C THR A 97 -13.84 -22.49 -3.08
N TYR A 98 -12.73 -21.77 -2.86
CA TYR A 98 -11.37 -22.16 -3.25
C TYR A 98 -10.42 -22.33 -2.06
N GLU A 99 -10.89 -22.06 -0.83
CA GLU A 99 -10.21 -22.58 0.36
C GLU A 99 -10.48 -24.09 0.43
N THR A 100 -9.54 -24.89 -0.08
CA THR A 100 -9.60 -26.33 0.13
C THR A 100 -9.46 -26.59 1.62
N ASP A 101 -10.52 -27.10 2.27
CA ASP A 101 -10.38 -27.72 3.58
C ASP A 101 -9.33 -28.83 3.46
N PRO A 102 -8.18 -28.74 4.15
CA PRO A 102 -7.15 -29.78 4.09
C PRO A 102 -7.66 -31.16 4.58
N ALA A 103 -8.83 -31.23 5.22
CA ALA A 103 -9.48 -32.47 5.63
C ALA A 103 -10.47 -33.06 4.59
N SER A 104 -10.70 -32.39 3.46
CA SER A 104 -11.69 -32.82 2.45
C SER A 104 -11.18 -33.85 1.43
N VAL A 105 -9.89 -34.23 1.50
CA VAL A 105 -9.33 -35.32 0.69
C VAL A 105 -9.56 -36.65 1.43
N ASN A 106 -10.71 -37.28 1.17
CA ASN A 106 -11.01 -38.66 1.55
C ASN A 106 -11.14 -39.52 0.29
#